data_AF-A0A1H1RN13-F1
#
_entry.id   AF-A0A1H1RN13-F1
#
_cell.length_a   1.000
_cell.length_b   1.000
_cell.length_c   1.000
_cell.angle_alpha   90.00
_cell.angle_beta   90.00
_cell.angle_gamma   90.00
#
_symmetry.space_group_name_H-M   'P 1'
#
loop_
_entity.id
_entity.type
_entity.pdbx_description
1 polymer ?
#
loop_
_entity_poly.entity_id
_entity_poly.type
_entity_poly.pdbx_seq_one_letter_code
_entity_poly.pdbx_strand_id
1 'polypeptide(L)'
;MKNLASLPVSSRFARQLVLGVTATFIATALPAQTATETPPAAPVMVPAPVDAGGTPGEPNNNGNNRRANFNPAEMQARMLAALRTQLDVPDDAEWALISERVTKVFEMRRNQLISGLAGGRLAGRFGGQVDPEQDALRTAISDKLPDTEIKARLARLRDARKQNETRLDQAREELRAVLSVRQEAVLVMAGLLN
;
A
#
# COMPACT_ATOMS: atom_id res chain seq x y z
N MET A 1 21.49 1.59 -51.45
CA MET A 1 20.27 2.32 -51.04
C MET A 1 19.51 1.38 -50.11
N LYS A 2 19.63 1.54 -48.79
CA LYS A 2 18.82 2.39 -47.89
C LYS A 2 17.51 1.71 -47.46
N ASN A 3 17.54 1.26 -46.20
CA ASN A 3 16.47 1.31 -45.18
C ASN A 3 15.63 0.05 -44.86
N LEU A 4 15.90 -0.43 -43.64
CA LEU A 4 15.02 -1.04 -42.64
C LEU A 4 13.77 -0.20 -42.34
N ALA A 5 12.84 -0.77 -41.55
CA ALA A 5 11.65 -0.19 -40.88
C ALA A 5 10.34 -0.42 -41.65
N SER A 6 9.18 -0.74 -41.05
CA SER A 6 8.77 -0.96 -39.67
C SER A 6 7.34 -1.49 -39.73
N LEU A 7 6.99 -2.45 -38.87
CA LEU A 7 5.60 -2.78 -38.54
C LEU A 7 5.07 -1.73 -37.55
N PRO A 8 3.85 -1.20 -37.73
CA PRO A 8 3.08 -0.76 -36.58
C PRO A 8 2.02 -1.79 -36.21
N VAL A 9 2.26 -2.38 -35.04
CA VAL A 9 1.31 -3.04 -34.13
C VAL A 9 -0.04 -2.33 -34.15
N SER A 10 -1.10 -3.08 -34.44
CA SER A 10 -2.48 -2.58 -34.36
C SER A 10 -2.85 -2.32 -32.89
N SER A 11 -2.81 -1.05 -32.53
CA SER A 11 -3.37 -0.48 -31.30
C SER A 11 -4.85 -0.83 -31.18
N ARG A 12 -5.21 -1.72 -30.25
CA ARG A 12 -6.60 -1.96 -29.85
C ARG A 12 -7.02 -0.96 -28.79
N PHE A 13 -7.22 0.29 -29.20
CA PHE A 13 -7.99 1.27 -28.42
C PHE A 13 -9.32 1.52 -29.13
N ALA A 14 -10.36 0.83 -28.67
CA ALA A 14 -11.74 1.18 -28.99
C ALA A 14 -12.44 1.58 -27.68
N ARG A 15 -12.31 2.87 -27.33
CA ARG A 15 -13.14 3.57 -26.35
C ARG A 15 -14.48 3.93 -27.02
N GLN A 16 -15.58 3.45 -26.46
CA GLN A 16 -16.92 4.02 -26.53
C GLN A 16 -17.69 3.48 -25.31
N LEU A 17 -18.61 4.15 -24.62
CA LEU A 17 -19.13 5.52 -24.60
C LEU A 17 -20.15 5.48 -23.43
N VAL A 18 -20.00 6.29 -22.38
CA VAL A 18 -21.05 6.43 -21.34
C VAL A 18 -21.36 7.90 -21.15
N LEU A 19 -22.58 8.26 -21.56
CA LEU A 19 -23.20 9.57 -21.39
C LEU A 19 -23.58 9.83 -19.92
N GLY A 20 -23.31 11.06 -19.47
CA GLY A 20 -24.29 11.88 -18.75
C GLY A 20 -24.31 11.82 -17.22
N VAL A 21 -23.58 12.72 -16.55
CA VAL A 21 -23.92 13.20 -15.21
C VAL A 21 -23.91 14.73 -15.21
N THR A 22 -25.09 15.31 -15.07
CA THR A 22 -25.30 16.77 -14.91
C THR A 22 -24.95 17.19 -13.48
N ALA A 23 -24.05 18.15 -13.36
CA ALA A 23 -23.67 18.79 -12.11
C ALA A 23 -24.67 19.90 -11.74
N THR A 24 -25.18 19.87 -10.51
CA THR A 24 -25.85 21.02 -9.90
C THR A 24 -25.09 21.38 -8.63
N PHE A 25 -24.34 22.49 -8.70
CA PHE A 25 -23.77 23.16 -7.53
C PHE A 25 -24.84 24.07 -6.92
N ILE A 26 -25.17 23.87 -5.64
CA ILE A 26 -25.86 24.87 -4.84
C ILE A 26 -24.85 25.46 -3.87
N ALA A 27 -24.53 26.74 -4.09
CA ALA A 27 -23.77 27.58 -3.19
C ALA A 27 -24.67 28.01 -2.02
N THR A 28 -24.22 27.81 -0.79
CA THR A 28 -24.79 28.43 0.41
C THR A 28 -23.70 29.17 1.18
N ALA A 29 -24.05 30.40 1.56
CA ALA A 29 -23.17 31.44 2.02
C ALA A 29 -22.79 31.36 3.51
N LEU A 30 -21.68 32.03 3.80
CA LEU A 30 -21.05 32.48 5.04
C LEU A 30 -21.99 32.67 6.27
N PRO A 31 -21.42 32.56 7.49
CA PRO A 31 -21.09 33.82 8.15
C PRO A 31 -19.70 33.89 8.81
N ALA A 32 -19.21 35.12 8.76
CA ALA A 32 -18.13 35.77 9.48
C ALA A 32 -17.67 35.14 10.81
N GLN A 33 -16.35 34.99 10.95
CA GLN A 33 -15.68 35.23 12.22
C GLN A 33 -14.62 36.31 12.03
N THR A 34 -14.85 37.39 12.77
CA THR A 34 -13.97 38.54 12.96
C THR A 34 -12.79 38.13 13.85
N ALA A 35 -11.57 38.23 13.32
CA ALA A 35 -10.37 38.30 14.14
C ALA A 35 -9.58 39.54 13.69
N THR A 36 -9.51 40.49 14.61
CA THR A 36 -8.83 41.78 14.54
C THR A 36 -7.35 41.61 14.22
N GLU A 37 -6.95 42.16 13.07
CA GLU A 37 -5.57 42.35 12.66
C GLU A 37 -5.09 43.70 13.20
N THR A 38 -4.21 43.67 14.21
CA THR A 38 -3.47 44.85 14.68
C THR A 38 -1.98 44.58 14.43
N PRO A 39 -1.33 45.24 13.47
CA PRO A 39 0.10 45.10 13.24
C PRO A 39 0.89 46.13 14.07
N PRO A 40 1.90 45.73 14.86
CA PRO A 40 2.91 46.67 15.33
C PRO A 40 4.13 46.68 14.40
N ALA A 41 4.58 47.90 14.12
CA ALA A 41 5.68 48.28 13.27
C ALA A 41 7.05 47.70 13.70
N ALA A 42 7.93 47.47 12.73
CA ALA A 42 9.38 47.45 12.90
C ALA A 42 9.95 48.87 12.66
N PRO A 43 11.24 49.18 12.92
CA PRO A 43 12.24 48.62 13.85
C PRO A 43 12.92 49.72 14.71
N VAL A 44 13.54 49.38 15.86
CA VAL A 44 14.60 50.23 16.44
C VAL A 44 15.77 49.35 16.92
N MET A 45 16.94 49.67 16.39
CA MET A 45 18.28 49.16 16.63
C MET A 45 18.87 49.76 17.91
N VAL A 46 19.38 48.93 18.83
CA VAL A 46 20.37 49.30 19.89
C VAL A 46 21.24 48.06 20.18
N PRO A 47 22.58 48.17 20.35
CA PRO A 47 23.54 47.10 20.08
C PRO A 47 23.81 46.14 21.24
N ALA A 48 24.41 45.00 20.89
CA ALA A 48 24.92 43.96 21.79
C ALA A 48 26.01 44.45 22.77
N PRO A 49 26.10 43.87 23.97
CA PRO A 49 27.36 43.69 24.67
C PRO A 49 27.88 42.25 24.50
N VAL A 50 29.18 42.18 24.17
CA VAL A 50 30.00 40.98 24.05
C VAL A 50 30.44 40.44 25.43
N ASP A 51 30.86 39.17 25.40
CA ASP A 51 31.68 38.43 26.38
C ASP A 51 31.01 37.77 27.60
N ALA A 52 30.94 36.43 27.56
CA ALA A 52 31.79 35.58 28.41
C ALA A 52 31.65 34.10 28.00
N GLY A 53 32.75 33.47 27.62
CA GLY A 53 32.81 32.05 27.26
C GLY A 53 32.43 31.12 28.42
N GLY A 54 31.66 30.08 28.09
CA GLY A 54 31.30 28.96 28.96
C GLY A 54 31.28 27.65 28.14
N THR A 55 31.91 26.63 28.70
CA THR A 55 32.46 25.38 28.14
C THR A 55 31.45 24.43 27.43
N PRO A 56 31.89 23.62 26.44
CA PRO A 56 31.08 22.53 25.86
C PRO A 56 31.03 21.30 26.78
N GLY A 57 29.82 20.76 27.02
CA GLY A 57 29.62 19.49 27.71
C GLY A 57 28.15 19.15 27.98
N GLU A 58 27.50 18.51 27.00
CA GLU A 58 26.52 17.38 27.08
C GLU A 58 25.29 17.44 28.05
N PRO A 59 24.27 16.55 27.94
CA PRO A 59 23.87 15.62 26.86
C PRO A 59 22.35 15.73 26.55
N ASN A 60 21.91 16.13 25.35
CA ASN A 60 20.48 16.01 25.03
C ASN A 60 20.12 14.60 24.52
N ASN A 61 19.74 13.78 25.49
CA ASN A 61 19.00 12.54 25.39
C ASN A 61 17.75 12.69 24.50
N ASN A 62 17.86 12.37 23.21
CA ASN A 62 16.69 12.04 22.38
C ASN A 62 16.95 10.81 21.51
N GLY A 63 17.42 9.74 22.16
CA GLY A 63 17.57 8.41 21.55
C GLY A 63 16.26 7.63 21.43
N ASN A 64 15.12 8.16 21.89
CA ASN A 64 13.91 7.36 22.11
C ASN A 64 12.65 7.74 21.31
N ASN A 65 12.73 8.70 20.38
CA ASN A 65 11.59 9.04 19.51
C ASN A 65 11.66 8.47 18.07
N ARG A 66 12.58 7.54 17.80
CA ARG A 66 12.69 6.81 16.52
C ARG A 66 11.87 5.51 16.48
N ARG A 67 10.81 5.39 17.27
CA ARG A 67 9.74 4.45 16.96
C ARG A 67 8.95 5.07 15.82
N ALA A 68 9.51 4.98 14.62
CA ALA A 68 8.87 5.42 13.39
C ALA A 68 7.43 4.93 13.41
N ASN A 69 6.51 5.88 13.33
CA ASN A 69 5.09 5.65 13.17
C ASN A 69 4.89 4.97 11.81
N PHE A 70 5.18 3.67 11.74
CA PHE A 70 5.02 2.85 10.55
C PHE A 70 3.53 2.60 10.39
N ASN A 71 2.80 3.60 9.87
CA ASN A 71 1.43 3.39 9.45
C ASN A 71 1.46 2.42 8.25
N PRO A 72 0.90 1.19 8.39
CA PRO A 72 0.92 0.21 7.31
C PRO A 72 0.20 0.70 6.06
N ALA A 73 -0.84 1.53 6.21
CA ALA A 73 -1.56 2.12 5.10
C ALA A 73 -0.70 3.17 4.35
N GLU A 74 0.10 3.96 5.07
CA GLU A 74 1.01 4.93 4.46
C GLU A 74 2.15 4.25 3.70
N MET A 75 2.69 3.16 4.26
CA MET A 75 3.70 2.35 3.55
C MET A 75 3.13 1.73 2.28
N GLN A 76 1.89 1.23 2.32
CA GLN A 76 1.22 0.69 1.14
C GLN A 76 1.01 1.77 0.08
N ALA A 77 0.55 2.97 0.48
CA ALA A 77 0.38 4.09 -0.44
C ALA A 77 1.71 4.50 -1.09
N ARG A 78 2.80 4.57 -0.32
CA ARG A 78 4.15 4.86 -0.85
C ARG A 78 4.63 3.79 -1.82
N MET A 79 4.40 2.52 -1.50
CA MET A 79 4.77 1.41 -2.38
C MET A 79 4.00 1.46 -3.71
N LEU A 80 2.69 1.74 -3.68
CA LEU A 80 1.89 1.89 -4.89
C LEU A 80 2.32 3.10 -5.73
N ALA A 81 2.63 4.23 -5.10
CA ALA A 81 3.14 5.41 -5.79
C ALA A 81 4.49 5.14 -6.46
N ALA A 82 5.41 4.47 -5.77
CA ALA A 82 6.69 4.06 -6.33
C ALA A 82 6.49 3.09 -7.53
N LEU A 83 5.54 2.17 -7.40
CA LEU A 83 5.21 1.23 -8.47
C LEU A 83 4.65 1.93 -9.71
N ARG A 84 3.76 2.90 -9.55
CA ARG A 84 3.22 3.69 -10.67
C ARG A 84 4.33 4.33 -11.49
N THR A 85 5.26 5.00 -10.80
CA THR A 85 6.42 5.65 -11.43
C THR A 85 7.30 4.64 -12.15
N GLN A 86 7.52 3.47 -11.57
CA GLN A 86 8.37 2.43 -12.17
C GLN A 86 7.71 1.78 -13.40
N LEU A 87 6.40 1.55 -13.33
CA LEU A 87 5.63 1.01 -14.44
C LEU A 87 5.45 2.02 -15.58
N ASP A 88 5.67 3.30 -15.32
CA ASP A 88 5.56 4.39 -16.30
C ASP A 88 4.17 4.38 -16.97
N VAL A 89 3.12 4.39 -16.15
CA VAL A 89 1.72 4.34 -16.60
C VAL A 89 1.16 5.77 -16.71
N PRO A 90 1.02 6.33 -17.94
CA PRO A 90 0.56 7.69 -18.13
C PRO A 90 -0.97 7.84 -18.00
N ASP A 91 -1.74 6.79 -18.33
CA ASP A 91 -3.21 6.82 -18.28
C ASP A 91 -3.72 6.47 -16.86
N ASP A 92 -4.50 7.38 -16.26
CA ASP A 92 -5.13 7.18 -14.96
C ASP A 92 -6.13 6.01 -14.97
N ALA A 93 -6.81 5.74 -16.08
CA ALA A 93 -7.75 4.64 -16.19
C ALA A 93 -7.03 3.28 -16.22
N GLU A 94 -5.90 3.19 -16.94
CA GLU A 94 -5.03 2.01 -16.93
C GLU A 94 -4.42 1.80 -15.54
N TRP A 95 -3.95 2.88 -14.91
CA TRP A 95 -3.42 2.84 -13.56
C TRP A 95 -4.47 2.37 -12.53
N ALA A 96 -5.72 2.80 -12.66
CA ALA A 96 -6.80 2.34 -11.77
C ALA A 96 -6.97 0.81 -11.84
N LEU A 97 -6.99 0.25 -13.05
CA LEU A 97 -7.10 -1.21 -13.25
C LEU A 97 -5.88 -1.96 -12.71
N ILE A 98 -4.67 -1.48 -13.01
CA ILE A 98 -3.42 -2.11 -12.55
C ILE A 98 -3.33 -2.04 -11.02
N SER A 99 -3.61 -0.89 -10.42
CA SER A 99 -3.49 -0.69 -8.97
C SER A 99 -4.48 -1.54 -8.18
N GLU A 100 -5.70 -1.74 -8.67
CA GLU A 100 -6.67 -2.68 -8.08
C GLU A 100 -6.11 -4.11 -8.09
N ARG A 101 -5.63 -4.58 -9.24
CA ARG A 101 -5.10 -5.96 -9.41
C ARG A 101 -3.82 -6.18 -8.59
N VAL A 102 -2.92 -5.21 -8.57
CA VAL A 102 -1.71 -5.21 -7.73
C VAL A 102 -2.09 -5.26 -6.24
N THR A 103 -3.07 -4.46 -5.81
CA THR A 103 -3.53 -4.47 -4.41
C THR A 103 -4.08 -5.83 -4.03
N LYS A 104 -4.89 -6.45 -4.90
CA LYS A 104 -5.40 -7.81 -4.72
C LYS A 104 -4.26 -8.84 -4.56
N VAL A 105 -3.22 -8.78 -5.40
CA VAL A 105 -2.03 -9.66 -5.28
C VAL A 105 -1.27 -9.40 -3.98
N PHE A 106 -1.08 -8.13 -3.59
CA PHE A 106 -0.42 -7.78 -2.33
C PHE A 106 -1.18 -8.27 -1.11
N GLU A 107 -2.51 -8.14 -1.09
CA GLU A 107 -3.36 -8.64 -0.01
C GLU A 107 -3.26 -10.16 0.13
N MET A 108 -3.33 -10.88 -0.99
CA MET A 108 -3.20 -12.34 -0.99
C MET A 108 -1.80 -12.79 -0.53
N ARG A 109 -0.74 -12.14 -1.00
CA ARG A 109 0.64 -12.40 -0.52
C ARG A 109 0.81 -12.07 0.95
N ARG A 110 0.27 -10.93 1.40
CA ARG A 110 0.32 -10.53 2.81
C ARG A 110 -0.39 -11.56 3.68
N ASN A 111 -1.56 -12.02 3.26
CA ASN A 111 -2.31 -13.05 3.97
C ASN A 111 -1.46 -14.34 4.11
N GLN A 112 -0.78 -14.76 3.04
CA GLN A 112 0.13 -15.91 3.08
C GLN A 112 1.36 -15.70 4.00
N LEU A 113 2.04 -14.55 3.87
CA LEU A 113 3.27 -14.25 4.61
C LEU A 113 3.02 -14.10 6.11
N ILE A 114 1.95 -13.40 6.48
CA ILE A 114 1.63 -13.13 7.88
C ILE A 114 1.01 -14.36 8.56
N SER A 115 0.22 -15.16 7.84
CA SER A 115 -0.25 -16.47 8.31
C SER A 115 0.93 -17.43 8.55
N GLY A 116 1.98 -17.35 7.73
CA GLY A 116 3.16 -18.22 7.82
C GLY A 116 4.14 -17.89 8.95
N LEU A 117 4.45 -16.61 9.20
CA LEU A 117 5.61 -16.24 10.03
C LEU A 117 5.27 -15.88 11.48
N ALA A 118 4.06 -15.39 11.75
CA ALA A 118 3.77 -14.77 13.05
C ALA A 118 2.36 -15.08 13.60
N GLY A 119 1.77 -16.19 13.12
CA GLY A 119 0.58 -16.85 13.66
C GLY A 119 -0.48 -15.89 14.20
N GLY A 120 -1.21 -15.22 13.32
CA GLY A 120 -2.41 -14.41 13.60
C GLY A 120 -2.22 -13.15 14.46
N ARG A 121 -1.26 -13.16 15.40
CA ARG A 121 -1.06 -12.12 16.42
C ARG A 121 -0.40 -10.87 15.85
N LEU A 122 0.46 -11.03 14.84
CA LEU A 122 0.94 -9.88 14.06
C LEU A 122 -0.08 -9.44 13.01
N ALA A 123 -0.94 -10.34 12.51
CA ALA A 123 -1.95 -10.00 11.50
C ALA A 123 -2.91 -8.93 12.00
N GLY A 124 -3.47 -9.10 13.21
CA GLY A 124 -4.32 -8.09 13.84
C GLY A 124 -3.61 -6.76 14.13
N ARG A 125 -2.28 -6.76 14.29
CA ARG A 125 -1.48 -5.55 14.55
C ARG A 125 -1.05 -4.80 13.29
N PHE A 126 -0.97 -5.49 12.15
CA PHE A 126 -0.55 -4.93 10.86
C PHE A 126 -1.70 -4.86 9.84
N GLY A 127 -2.95 -5.00 10.29
CA GLY A 127 -4.14 -4.95 9.42
C GLY A 127 -4.18 -6.09 8.39
N GLY A 128 -3.51 -7.20 8.67
CA GLY A 128 -3.59 -8.42 7.88
C GLY A 128 -4.80 -9.25 8.32
N GLN A 129 -5.49 -9.85 7.36
CA GLN A 129 -6.57 -10.79 7.66
C GLN A 129 -5.98 -11.99 8.41
N VAL A 130 -6.62 -12.36 9.51
CA VAL A 130 -6.25 -13.54 10.29
C VAL A 130 -6.78 -14.76 9.54
N ASP A 131 -5.97 -15.79 9.34
CA ASP A 131 -6.44 -17.06 8.74
C ASP A 131 -7.30 -17.81 9.78
N PRO A 132 -8.63 -17.88 9.60
CA PRO A 132 -9.54 -18.45 10.60
C PRO A 132 -9.29 -19.94 10.83
N GLU A 133 -8.82 -20.67 9.81
CA GLU A 133 -8.56 -22.11 9.93
C GLU A 133 -7.29 -22.38 10.76
N GLN A 134 -6.32 -21.46 10.71
CA GLN A 134 -5.10 -21.54 11.52
C GLN A 134 -5.39 -21.29 13.00
N ASP A 135 -6.22 -20.30 13.29
CA ASP A 135 -6.68 -20.01 14.65
C ASP A 135 -7.53 -21.15 15.20
N ALA A 136 -8.44 -21.70 14.39
CA ALA A 136 -9.22 -22.87 14.77
C ALA A 136 -8.32 -24.05 15.15
N LEU A 137 -7.30 -24.35 14.35
CA LEU A 137 -6.33 -25.41 14.67
C LEU A 137 -5.54 -25.09 15.95
N ARG A 138 -5.09 -23.84 16.11
CA ARG A 138 -4.34 -23.39 17.30
C ARG A 138 -5.17 -23.58 18.58
N THR A 139 -6.44 -23.17 18.55
CA THR A 139 -7.37 -23.34 19.67
C THR A 139 -7.59 -24.82 19.96
N ALA A 140 -7.78 -25.67 18.94
CA ALA A 140 -7.94 -27.10 19.16
C ALA A 140 -6.73 -27.76 19.84
N ILE A 141 -5.51 -27.33 19.48
CA ILE A 141 -4.26 -27.79 20.13
C ILE A 141 -4.20 -27.28 21.58
N SER A 142 -4.53 -26.00 21.81
CA SER A 142 -4.52 -25.38 23.13
C SER A 142 -5.52 -26.05 24.09
N ASP A 143 -6.73 -26.31 23.61
CA ASP A 143 -7.83 -26.93 24.36
C ASP A 143 -7.68 -28.45 24.47
N LYS A 144 -6.62 -29.02 23.88
CA LYS A 144 -6.33 -30.46 23.87
C LYS A 144 -7.51 -31.29 23.36
N LEU A 145 -8.14 -30.81 22.30
CA LEU A 145 -9.22 -31.53 21.62
C LEU A 145 -8.72 -32.89 21.11
N PRO A 146 -9.63 -33.87 20.95
CA PRO A 146 -9.24 -35.21 20.49
C PRO A 146 -8.56 -35.17 19.11
N ASP A 147 -7.68 -36.14 18.86
CA ASP A 147 -6.91 -36.26 17.61
C ASP A 147 -7.76 -36.21 16.35
N THR A 148 -9.00 -36.71 16.41
CA THR A 148 -9.96 -36.67 15.30
C THR A 148 -10.30 -35.23 14.89
N GLU A 149 -10.52 -34.35 15.86
CA GLU A 149 -10.83 -32.94 15.65
C GLU A 149 -9.59 -32.17 15.17
N ILE A 150 -8.42 -32.44 15.75
CA ILE A 150 -7.15 -31.86 15.31
C ILE A 150 -6.87 -32.25 13.84
N LYS A 151 -7.07 -33.52 13.46
CA LYS A 151 -6.92 -33.99 12.08
C LYS A 151 -7.90 -33.31 11.13
N ALA A 152 -9.16 -33.13 11.53
CA ALA A 152 -10.16 -32.44 10.73
C ALA A 152 -9.77 -30.98 10.46
N ARG A 153 -9.33 -30.23 11.49
CA ARG A 153 -8.89 -28.83 11.34
C ARG A 153 -7.60 -28.71 10.54
N LEU A 154 -6.68 -29.65 10.69
CA LEU A 154 -5.47 -29.70 9.88
C LEU A 154 -5.79 -29.91 8.40
N ALA A 155 -6.76 -30.77 8.07
CA ALA A 155 -7.22 -30.95 6.70
C ALA A 155 -7.80 -29.65 6.12
N ARG A 156 -8.69 -28.98 6.87
CA ARG A 156 -9.26 -27.69 6.45
C ARG A 156 -8.21 -26.61 6.22
N LEU A 157 -7.22 -26.48 7.11
CA LEU A 157 -6.12 -25.53 6.95
C LEU A 157 -5.31 -25.82 5.67
N ARG A 158 -5.06 -27.09 5.36
CA ARG A 158 -4.35 -27.48 4.12
C ARG A 158 -5.16 -27.12 2.88
N ASP A 159 -6.47 -27.37 2.89
CA ASP A 159 -7.35 -27.06 1.77
C ASP A 159 -7.49 -25.54 1.59
N ALA A 160 -7.64 -24.79 2.69
CA ALA A 160 -7.65 -23.33 2.67
C ALA A 160 -6.36 -22.75 2.08
N ARG A 161 -5.19 -23.31 2.43
CA ARG A 161 -3.90 -22.91 1.85
C ARG A 161 -3.83 -23.16 0.35
N LYS A 162 -4.24 -24.35 -0.13
CA LYS A 162 -4.30 -24.67 -1.56
C LYS A 162 -5.23 -23.72 -2.32
N GLN A 163 -6.39 -23.42 -1.75
CA GLN A 163 -7.32 -22.47 -2.34
C GLN A 163 -6.75 -21.05 -2.38
N ASN A 164 -6.05 -20.62 -1.32
CA ASN A 164 -5.41 -19.30 -1.29
C ASN A 164 -4.27 -19.19 -2.30
N GLU A 165 -3.52 -20.28 -2.52
CA GLU A 165 -2.52 -20.37 -3.59
C GLU A 165 -3.17 -20.25 -4.97
N THR A 166 -4.22 -21.03 -5.24
CA THR A 166 -4.97 -20.97 -6.51
C THR A 166 -5.53 -19.56 -6.77
N ARG A 167 -6.09 -18.90 -5.75
CA ARG A 167 -6.60 -17.53 -5.84
C ARG A 167 -5.48 -16.52 -6.12
N LEU A 168 -4.31 -16.70 -5.51
CA LEU A 168 -3.15 -15.85 -5.76
C LEU A 168 -2.67 -15.99 -7.20
N ASP A 169 -2.59 -17.23 -7.71
CA ASP A 169 -2.19 -17.47 -9.09
C ASP A 169 -3.20 -16.87 -10.08
N GLN A 170 -4.49 -17.06 -9.83
CA GLN A 170 -5.53 -16.39 -10.63
C GLN A 170 -5.39 -14.86 -10.59
N ALA A 171 -5.15 -14.26 -9.42
CA ALA A 171 -4.96 -12.81 -9.30
C ALA A 171 -3.71 -12.32 -10.06
N ARG A 172 -2.64 -13.14 -10.11
CA ARG A 172 -1.46 -12.86 -10.92
C ARG A 172 -1.78 -12.93 -12.42
N GLU A 173 -2.55 -13.91 -12.87
CA GLU A 173 -2.99 -13.98 -14.28
C GLU A 173 -3.87 -12.80 -14.67
N GLU A 174 -4.83 -12.44 -13.82
CA GLU A 174 -5.69 -11.26 -14.04
C GLU A 174 -4.87 -9.97 -14.08
N LEU A 175 -3.78 -9.89 -13.31
CA LEU A 175 -2.84 -8.77 -13.37
C LEU A 175 -2.03 -8.82 -14.68
N ARG A 176 -1.48 -9.96 -15.09
CA ARG A 176 -0.74 -10.08 -16.37
C ARG A 176 -1.60 -9.70 -17.58
N ALA A 177 -2.89 -10.05 -17.56
CA ALA A 177 -3.81 -9.77 -18.66
C ALA A 177 -4.01 -8.26 -18.98
N VAL A 178 -3.71 -7.38 -18.03
CA VAL A 178 -3.87 -5.92 -18.18
C VAL A 178 -2.54 -5.18 -18.32
N LEU A 179 -1.40 -5.89 -18.34
CA LEU A 179 -0.07 -5.30 -18.39
C LEU A 179 0.54 -5.38 -19.79
N SER A 180 1.39 -4.41 -20.11
CA SER A 180 2.36 -4.53 -21.18
C SER A 180 3.56 -5.40 -20.77
N VAL A 181 4.29 -5.94 -21.75
CA VAL A 181 5.48 -6.79 -21.52
C VAL A 181 6.53 -6.09 -20.65
N ARG A 182 6.73 -4.77 -20.82
CA ARG A 182 7.66 -3.99 -19.99
C ARG A 182 7.20 -3.95 -18.54
N GLN A 183 5.90 -3.69 -18.32
CA GLN A 183 5.31 -3.61 -16.98
C GLN A 183 5.35 -4.97 -16.28
N GLU A 184 5.04 -6.06 -17.00
CA GLU A 184 5.17 -7.42 -16.48
C GLU A 184 6.62 -7.71 -16.04
N ALA A 185 7.61 -7.42 -16.88
CA ALA A 185 9.01 -7.59 -16.53
C ALA A 185 9.41 -6.79 -15.28
N VAL A 186 8.92 -5.57 -15.13
CA VAL A 186 9.12 -4.75 -13.92
C VAL A 186 8.52 -5.45 -12.69
N LEU A 187 7.30 -5.99 -12.79
CA LEU A 187 6.65 -6.69 -11.68
C LEU A 187 7.27 -8.06 -11.37
N VAL A 188 7.84 -8.75 -12.36
CA VAL A 188 8.64 -9.97 -12.16
C VAL A 188 9.93 -9.63 -11.43
N MET A 189 10.63 -8.57 -11.82
CA MET A 189 11.84 -8.10 -11.13
C MET A 189 11.56 -7.59 -9.72
N ALA A 190 10.37 -7.00 -9.49
CA ALA A 190 9.88 -6.67 -8.15
C ALA A 190 9.46 -7.91 -7.34
N GLY A 191 9.50 -9.10 -7.95
CA GLY A 191 9.11 -10.37 -7.36
C GLY A 191 7.61 -10.47 -7.10
N LEU A 192 6.76 -9.61 -7.67
CA LEU A 192 5.30 -9.60 -7.49
C LEU A 192 4.60 -10.61 -8.41
N LEU A 193 5.14 -10.79 -9.61
CA LEU A 193 4.80 -11.85 -10.55
C LEU A 193 5.90 -12.91 -10.55
N ASN A 194 5.51 -14.16 -10.72
CA ASN A 194 6.41 -15.31 -10.81
C ASN A 194 6.02 -16.17 -12.02
#